data_AF-A0AAP6EN37-F1
#
_entry.id   AF-A0AAP6EN37-F1
#
_cell.length_a   1.000
_cell.length_b   1.000
_cell.length_c   1.000
_cell.angle_alpha   90.00
_cell.angle_beta   90.00
_cell.angle_gamma   90.00
#
_symmetry.space_group_name_H-M   'P 1'
#
loop_
_entity.id
_entity.type
_entity.pdbx_description
1 polymer ?
#
loop_
_entity_poly.entity_id
_entity_poly.type
_entity_poly.pdbx_seq_one_letter_code
_entity_poly.pdbx_strand_id
1 'polypeptide(L)'
;MKIKLVTVGKLKEKYLKDGIAEYVKRLGRFTKFEMIELPDEKTPDKASHLENQQILDKEGNHILSKINDKEFVIVLAIEGQQFPSEEFSKRLSDVTVRGFSDITFVIGGSLGLSTAVKKRANLLMSFGKLTLPHQLMRLVLVEQIYRSFMIQQGSPYHK
;
A
#
# COMPACT_ATOMS: atom_id res chain seq x y z
N MET A 1 -5.57 -10.27 -13.03
CA MET A 1 -5.52 -9.25 -11.98
C MET A 1 -4.09 -8.73 -11.88
N LYS A 2 -3.92 -7.41 -11.69
CA LYS A 2 -2.62 -6.77 -11.40
C LYS A 2 -2.69 -6.12 -10.02
N ILE A 3 -1.67 -6.32 -9.20
CA ILE A 3 -1.50 -5.60 -7.95
C ILE A 3 -0.38 -4.60 -8.12
N LYS A 4 -0.66 -3.33 -7.80
CA LYS A 4 0.30 -2.25 -7.83
C LYS A 4 0.48 -1.68 -6.42
N LEU A 5 1.73 -1.41 -6.03
CA LEU A 5 2.06 -0.73 -4.79
C LEU A 5 2.77 0.58 -5.09
N VAL A 6 2.10 1.70 -4.84
CA VAL A 6 2.67 3.05 -4.96
C VAL A 6 3.13 3.50 -3.58
N THR A 7 4.41 3.84 -3.47
CA THR A 7 5.03 4.22 -2.19
C THR A 7 5.90 5.46 -2.33
N VAL A 8 5.99 6.26 -1.27
CA VAL A 8 6.90 7.41 -1.20
C VAL A 8 8.19 7.02 -0.48
N GLY A 9 9.32 7.37 -1.06
CA GLY A 9 10.67 7.04 -0.60
C GLY A 9 11.22 5.76 -1.21
N LYS A 10 12.55 5.65 -1.33
CA LYS A 10 13.22 4.43 -1.79
C LYS A 10 13.53 3.51 -0.62
N LEU A 11 13.42 2.20 -0.83
CA LEU A 11 13.94 1.20 0.10
C LEU A 11 15.46 1.36 0.23
N LYS A 12 15.95 1.51 1.45
CA LYS A 12 17.39 1.65 1.74
C LYS A 12 17.97 0.33 2.23
N GLU A 13 17.27 -0.30 3.17
CA GLU A 13 17.75 -1.48 3.88
C GLU A 13 17.70 -2.76 3.05
N LYS A 14 18.83 -3.50 3.01
CA LYS A 14 18.94 -4.75 2.24
C LYS A 14 17.97 -5.82 2.72
N TYR A 15 17.80 -5.98 4.04
CA TYR A 15 16.92 -7.02 4.59
C TYR A 15 15.45 -6.81 4.21
N LEU A 16 14.99 -5.55 4.10
CA LEU A 16 13.63 -5.24 3.64
C LEU A 16 13.47 -5.51 2.15
N LYS A 17 14.46 -5.15 1.34
CA LYS A 17 14.45 -5.47 -0.10
C LYS A 17 14.37 -6.97 -0.34
N ASP A 18 15.21 -7.74 0.35
CA ASP A 18 15.27 -9.19 0.22
C ASP A 18 13.95 -9.85 0.69
N GLY A 19 13.41 -9.40 1.83
CA GLY A 19 12.12 -9.89 2.34
C GLY A 19 10.95 -9.59 1.41
N ILE A 20 10.89 -8.37 0.86
CA ILE A 20 9.86 -7.98 -0.11
C ILE A 20 10.00 -8.82 -1.40
N ALA A 21 11.23 -8.97 -1.92
CA ALA A 21 11.49 -9.72 -3.14
C ALA A 21 11.04 -11.19 -3.01
N GLU A 22 11.23 -11.81 -1.85
CA GLU A 22 10.77 -13.17 -1.59
C GLU A 22 9.24 -13.29 -1.69
N TYR A 23 8.48 -12.37 -1.08
CA TYR A 23 7.02 -12.40 -1.20
C TYR A 23 6.52 -12.01 -2.60
N VAL A 24 7.18 -11.08 -3.29
CA VAL A 24 6.86 -10.75 -4.69
C VAL A 24 7.07 -11.97 -5.60
N LYS A 25 8.16 -12.71 -5.41
CA LYS A 25 8.42 -13.97 -6.14
C LYS A 25 7.31 -14.99 -5.89
N ARG A 26 6.88 -15.16 -4.63
CA ARG A 26 5.77 -16.07 -4.27
C ARG A 26 4.45 -15.62 -4.88
N LEU A 27 4.16 -14.31 -4.89
CA LEU A 27 2.96 -13.72 -5.49
C LEU A 27 2.88 -13.91 -7.00
N GLY A 28 4.01 -14.05 -7.69
CA GLY A 28 4.06 -14.26 -9.14
C GLY A 28 3.28 -15.47 -9.65
N ARG A 29 2.95 -16.44 -8.77
CA ARG A 29 2.06 -17.57 -9.09
C ARG A 29 0.58 -17.18 -9.22
N PHE A 30 0.18 -16.05 -8.66
CA PHE A 30 -1.22 -15.64 -8.53
C PHE A 30 -1.53 -14.35 -9.29
N THR A 31 -0.60 -13.40 -9.31
CA THR A 31 -0.85 -12.07 -9.84
C THR A 31 0.43 -11.41 -10.34
N LYS A 32 0.28 -10.47 -11.28
CA LYS A 32 1.37 -9.56 -11.64
C LYS A 32 1.48 -8.49 -10.55
N PHE A 33 2.61 -8.45 -9.86
CA PHE A 33 2.91 -7.43 -8.86
C PHE A 33 3.85 -6.36 -9.43
N GLU A 34 3.52 -5.10 -9.23
CA GLU A 34 4.33 -3.94 -9.61
C GLU A 34 4.53 -3.02 -8.41
N MET A 35 5.77 -2.62 -8.16
CA MET A 35 6.09 -1.62 -7.13
C MET A 35 6.59 -0.34 -7.80
N ILE A 36 5.98 0.79 -7.44
CA ILE A 36 6.39 2.13 -7.88
C ILE A 36 6.88 2.90 -6.66
N GLU A 37 8.17 3.19 -6.65
CA GLU A 37 8.81 4.03 -5.63
C GLU A 37 8.92 5.46 -6.15
N LEU A 38 8.24 6.39 -5.46
CA LEU A 38 8.29 7.81 -5.74
C LEU A 38 9.37 8.47 -4.88
N PRO A 39 9.99 9.57 -5.35
CA PRO A 39 10.90 10.34 -4.53
C PRO A 39 10.17 10.89 -3.30
N ASP A 40 10.81 10.78 -2.14
CA ASP A 40 10.42 11.48 -0.92
C ASP A 40 10.93 12.91 -0.94
N GLU A 41 10.14 13.84 -0.44
CA GLU A 41 10.58 15.21 -0.25
C GLU A 41 11.37 15.32 1.06
N LYS A 42 12.34 16.25 1.08
CA LYS A 42 13.03 16.56 2.34
C LYS A 42 12.02 17.15 3.30
N THR A 43 12.01 16.61 4.52
CA THR A 43 11.21 17.08 5.64
C THR A 43 12.14 17.76 6.63
N PRO A 44 12.24 19.11 6.61
CA PRO A 44 13.09 19.83 7.55
C PRO A 44 12.62 19.63 8.99
N ASP A 45 13.57 19.48 9.92
CA ASP A 45 13.25 19.54 11.34
C ASP A 45 12.64 20.92 11.66
N LYS A 46 11.43 20.93 12.23
CA LYS A 46 10.62 22.13 12.54
C LYS A 46 9.99 22.85 11.34
N ALA A 47 9.72 22.16 10.24
CA ALA A 47 8.89 22.70 9.18
C ALA A 47 7.55 23.23 9.71
N SER A 48 7.15 24.40 9.23
CA SER A 48 5.86 25.01 9.53
C SER A 48 4.69 24.15 9.02
N HIS A 49 3.48 24.40 9.53
CA HIS A 49 2.29 23.70 9.06
C HIS A 49 2.08 23.88 7.54
N LEU A 50 2.35 25.08 7.02
CA LEU A 50 2.23 25.38 5.59
C LEU A 50 3.25 24.59 4.75
N GLU A 51 4.50 24.50 5.20
CA GLU A 51 5.54 23.73 4.50
C GLU A 51 5.22 22.23 4.51
N ASN A 52 4.76 21.68 5.64
CA ASN A 52 4.34 20.29 5.72
C ASN A 52 3.16 20.00 4.78
N GLN A 53 2.20 20.93 4.66
CA GLN A 53 1.09 20.80 3.74
C GLN A 53 1.55 20.84 2.28
N GLN A 54 2.46 21.74 1.93
CA GLN A 54 3.04 21.82 0.58
C GLN A 54 3.79 20.53 0.20
N ILE A 55 4.55 19.96 1.14
CA ILE A 55 5.23 18.67 0.95
C ILE A 55 4.21 17.56 0.70
N LEU A 56 3.19 17.45 1.56
CA LEU A 56 2.12 16.46 1.43
C LEU A 56 1.40 16.58 0.08
N ASP A 57 1.08 17.79 -0.37
CA ASP A 57 0.39 18.02 -1.63
C ASP A 57 1.27 17.67 -2.84
N LYS A 58 2.57 17.97 -2.77
CA LYS A 58 3.54 17.60 -3.82
C LYS A 58 3.68 16.08 -3.93
N GLU A 59 3.90 15.39 -2.81
CA GLU A 59 3.94 13.93 -2.77
C GLU A 59 2.61 13.32 -3.21
N GLY A 60 1.49 13.91 -2.78
CA GLY A 60 0.14 13.52 -3.17
C GLY A 60 -0.09 13.60 -4.68
N ASN A 61 0.37 14.66 -5.33
CA ASN A 61 0.29 14.81 -6.79
C ASN A 61 1.12 13.74 -7.51
N HIS A 62 2.34 13.45 -7.02
CA HIS A 62 3.14 12.36 -7.57
C HIS A 62 2.43 11.00 -7.43
N ILE A 63 1.81 10.72 -6.29
CA ILE A 63 1.02 9.49 -6.07
C ILE A 63 -0.15 9.42 -7.06
N LEU A 64 -0.96 10.48 -7.14
CA LEU A 64 -2.14 10.52 -8.01
C LEU A 64 -1.77 10.35 -9.49
N SER A 65 -0.63 10.90 -9.91
CA SER A 65 -0.12 10.71 -11.29
C SER A 65 0.18 9.26 -11.67
N LYS A 66 0.27 8.35 -10.69
CA LYS A 66 0.51 6.91 -10.89
C LYS A 66 -0.75 6.07 -10.75
N ILE A 67 -1.91 6.67 -10.53
CA ILE A 67 -3.18 5.98 -10.31
C ILE A 67 -4.12 6.28 -11.47
N ASN A 68 -4.63 5.25 -12.13
CA ASN A 68 -5.66 5.41 -13.17
C ASN A 68 -7.06 5.42 -12.55
N ASP A 69 -8.03 6.04 -13.22
CA ASP A 69 -9.42 6.17 -12.71
C ASP A 69 -10.14 4.83 -12.55
N LYS A 70 -9.76 3.82 -13.34
CA LYS A 70 -10.37 2.48 -13.31
C LYS A 70 -9.81 1.56 -12.22
N GLU A 71 -8.77 1.98 -11.50
CA GLU A 71 -8.13 1.16 -10.48
C GLU A 71 -8.90 1.21 -9.16
N PHE A 72 -8.99 0.06 -8.48
CA PHE A 72 -9.47 0.01 -7.10
C PHE A 72 -8.34 0.39 -6.16
N VAL A 73 -8.48 1.54 -5.49
CA VAL A 73 -7.40 2.14 -4.68
C VAL A 73 -7.62 1.87 -3.20
N ILE A 74 -6.64 1.22 -2.58
CA ILE A 74 -6.58 0.98 -1.14
C ILE A 74 -5.46 1.85 -0.56
N VAL A 75 -5.82 2.83 0.25
CA VAL A 75 -4.86 3.72 0.91
C VAL A 75 -4.61 3.24 2.33
N LEU A 76 -3.33 3.10 2.69
CA LEU A 76 -2.93 2.75 4.05
C LEU A 76 -2.95 4.00 4.91
N ALA A 77 -3.79 4.01 5.94
CA ALA A 77 -3.98 5.14 6.84
C ALA A 77 -4.33 4.62 8.25
N ILE A 78 -3.84 5.28 9.30
CA ILE A 78 -4.04 4.84 10.69
C ILE A 78 -5.53 4.85 11.05
N GLU A 79 -6.27 5.84 10.55
CA GLU A 79 -7.72 6.00 10.67
C GLU A 79 -8.54 5.07 9.76
N GLY A 80 -7.87 4.24 8.95
CA GLY A 80 -8.52 3.28 8.07
C GLY A 80 -9.21 2.14 8.82
N GLN A 81 -10.03 1.39 8.08
CA GLN A 81 -10.71 0.20 8.60
C GLN A 81 -9.69 -0.91 8.87
N GLN A 82 -9.88 -1.65 9.97
CA GLN A 82 -9.05 -2.80 10.34
C GLN A 82 -9.84 -4.08 10.07
N PHE A 83 -9.15 -5.12 9.62
CA PHE A 83 -9.76 -6.39 9.24
C PHE A 83 -8.91 -7.56 9.76
N PRO A 84 -9.55 -8.69 10.11
CA PRO A 84 -8.87 -9.99 10.12
C PRO A 84 -8.35 -10.34 8.71
N SER A 85 -7.33 -11.19 8.63
CA SER A 85 -6.72 -11.59 7.35
C SER A 85 -7.72 -12.26 6.40
N GLU A 86 -8.69 -13.01 6.93
CA GLU A 86 -9.75 -13.68 6.17
C GLU A 86 -10.70 -12.68 5.52
N GLU A 87 -11.05 -11.61 6.25
CA GLU A 87 -11.91 -10.57 5.71
C GLU A 87 -11.16 -9.72 4.68
N PHE A 88 -9.88 -9.41 4.91
CA PHE A 88 -9.03 -8.77 3.91
C PHE A 88 -8.94 -9.62 2.63
N SER A 89 -8.71 -10.93 2.77
CA SER A 89 -8.67 -11.88 1.67
C SER A 89 -9.98 -11.89 0.86
N LYS A 90 -11.13 -11.92 1.56
CA LYS A 90 -12.45 -11.84 0.93
C LYS A 90 -12.63 -10.55 0.16
N ARG A 91 -12.27 -9.39 0.76
CA ARG A 91 -12.38 -8.08 0.11
C ARG A 91 -11.59 -8.00 -1.19
N LEU A 92 -10.37 -8.55 -1.24
CA LEU A 92 -9.58 -8.58 -2.48
C LEU A 92 -10.26 -9.42 -3.57
N SER A 93 -10.87 -10.55 -3.20
CA SER A 93 -11.66 -11.37 -4.12
C SER A 93 -12.89 -10.62 -4.63
N ASP A 94 -13.64 -9.97 -3.73
CA ASP A 94 -14.86 -9.23 -4.06
C ASP A 94 -14.58 -8.06 -5.02
N VAL A 95 -13.45 -7.36 -4.87
CA VAL A 95 -13.02 -6.31 -5.80
C VAL A 95 -12.85 -6.87 -7.22
N THR A 96 -12.26 -8.05 -7.36
CA THR A 96 -12.07 -8.70 -8.66
C THR A 96 -13.40 -9.12 -9.27
N VAL A 97 -14.32 -9.69 -8.46
CA VAL A 97 -15.68 -10.08 -8.89
C VAL A 97 -16.49 -8.88 -9.38
N ARG A 98 -16.27 -7.70 -8.78
CA ARG A 98 -16.90 -6.43 -9.21
C ARG A 98 -16.34 -5.86 -10.51
N GLY A 99 -15.41 -6.55 -11.17
CA GLY A 99 -14.89 -6.19 -12.49
C GLY A 99 -13.65 -5.29 -12.47
N PHE A 100 -13.05 -5.03 -11.31
CA PHE A 100 -11.78 -4.33 -11.23
C PHE A 100 -10.65 -5.28 -11.61
N SER A 101 -9.91 -4.96 -12.67
CA SER A 101 -8.75 -5.77 -13.10
C SER A 101 -7.50 -5.48 -12.26
N ASP A 102 -7.43 -4.29 -11.66
CA ASP A 102 -6.24 -3.72 -11.06
C ASP A 102 -6.54 -3.17 -9.66
N ILE A 103 -5.76 -3.61 -8.67
CA ILE A 103 -5.81 -3.12 -7.29
C ILE A 103 -4.52 -2.34 -7.00
N THR A 104 -4.66 -1.10 -6.56
CA THR A 104 -3.54 -0.23 -6.23
C THR A 104 -3.52 0.08 -4.75
N PHE A 105 -2.45 -0.34 -4.09
CA PHE A 105 -2.15 0.03 -2.72
C PHE A 105 -1.29 1.28 -2.66
N VAL A 106 -1.51 2.13 -1.66
CA VAL A 106 -0.74 3.36 -1.45
C VAL A 106 -0.19 3.41 -0.03
N ILE A 107 1.11 3.67 0.10
CA ILE A 107 1.80 3.95 1.37
C ILE A 107 2.46 5.34 1.27
N GLY A 108 2.12 6.23 2.19
CA GLY A 108 2.67 7.58 2.26
C GLY A 108 4.10 7.67 2.78
N GLY A 109 4.62 8.90 2.77
CA GLY A 109 5.93 9.25 3.33
C GLY A 109 5.88 9.44 4.84
N SER A 110 6.89 10.12 5.40
CA SER A 110 6.98 10.41 6.84
C SER A 110 5.84 11.29 7.37
N LEU A 111 5.33 12.22 6.55
CA LEU A 111 4.20 13.10 6.92
C LEU A 111 2.83 12.45 6.73
N GLY A 112 2.78 11.23 6.17
CA GLY A 112 1.53 10.55 5.82
C GLY A 112 1.09 10.83 4.38
N LEU A 113 -0.19 11.16 4.19
CA LEU A 113 -0.83 11.31 2.88
C LEU A 113 -1.73 12.53 2.83
N SER A 114 -1.72 13.23 1.69
CA SER A 114 -2.60 14.37 1.47
C SER A 114 -4.08 13.96 1.42
N THR A 115 -4.95 14.92 1.74
CA THR A 115 -6.40 14.75 1.68
C THR A 115 -6.86 14.33 0.28
N ALA A 116 -6.20 14.80 -0.78
CA ALA A 116 -6.53 14.44 -2.16
C ALA A 116 -6.31 12.93 -2.41
N VAL A 117 -5.22 12.35 -1.93
CA VAL A 117 -4.97 10.90 -2.04
C VAL A 117 -6.00 10.10 -1.27
N LYS A 118 -6.31 10.52 -0.03
CA LYS A 118 -7.33 9.85 0.80
C LYS A 118 -8.71 9.89 0.15
N LYS A 119 -9.09 11.01 -0.47
CA LYS A 119 -10.36 11.15 -1.22
C LYS A 119 -10.43 10.25 -2.46
N ARG A 120 -9.29 9.99 -3.13
CA ARG A 120 -9.24 9.06 -4.27
C ARG A 120 -9.42 7.60 -3.83
N ALA A 121 -9.18 7.26 -2.56
CA ALA A 121 -9.26 5.89 -2.09
C ALA A 121 -10.68 5.32 -2.25
N ASN A 122 -10.76 4.09 -2.76
CA ASN A 122 -11.97 3.28 -2.67
C ASN A 122 -12.09 2.64 -1.29
N LEU A 123 -10.97 2.45 -0.59
CA LEU A 123 -10.91 1.94 0.77
C LEU A 123 -9.72 2.56 1.53
N LEU A 124 -9.97 3.06 2.74
CA LEU A 124 -8.92 3.34 3.72
C LEU A 124 -8.72 2.11 4.60
N MET A 125 -7.49 1.61 4.69
CA MET A 125 -7.15 0.42 5.46
C MET A 125 -6.08 0.73 6.50
N SER A 126 -6.24 0.18 7.70
CA SER A 126 -5.31 0.32 8.81
C SER A 126 -4.76 -1.05 9.23
N PHE A 127 -3.47 -1.10 9.56
CA PHE A 127 -2.80 -2.26 10.15
C PHE A 127 -2.81 -2.23 11.68
N GLY A 128 -3.47 -1.24 12.28
CA GLY A 128 -3.56 -1.07 13.73
C GLY A 128 -3.25 0.35 14.16
N LYS A 129 -3.21 0.55 15.49
CA LYS A 129 -2.96 1.85 16.11
C LYS A 129 -1.47 2.22 16.17
N LEU A 130 -0.58 1.24 16.03
CA LEU A 130 0.86 1.47 16.04
C LEU A 130 1.30 2.11 14.72
N THR A 131 2.20 3.08 14.83
CA THR A 131 2.83 3.68 13.65
C THR A 131 4.01 2.80 13.23
N LEU A 132 3.91 2.19 12.06
CA LEU A 132 5.00 1.43 11.47
C LEU A 132 5.81 2.33 10.52
N PRO A 133 7.16 2.25 10.52
CA PRO A 133 7.96 2.91 9.51
C PRO A 133 7.52 2.48 8.12
N HIS A 134 7.35 3.44 7.20
CA HIS A 134 6.81 3.17 5.86
C HIS A 134 7.57 2.06 5.10
N GLN A 135 8.89 1.93 5.30
CA GLN A 135 9.68 0.83 4.69
C GLN A 135 9.28 -0.55 5.24
N LEU A 136 9.07 -0.68 6.56
CA LEU A 136 8.60 -1.92 7.17
C LEU A 136 7.16 -2.23 6.76
N MET A 137 6.31 -1.20 6.68
CA MET A 137 4.91 -1.34 6.25
C MET A 137 4.81 -1.94 4.84
N ARG A 138 5.75 -1.65 3.94
CA ARG A 138 5.79 -2.31 2.60
C ARG A 138 5.93 -3.83 2.73
N LEU A 139 6.88 -4.31 3.53
CA LEU A 139 7.10 -5.74 3.73
C LEU A 139 5.86 -6.41 4.31
N VAL A 140 5.30 -5.82 5.38
CA VAL A 140 4.12 -6.36 6.06
C VAL A 140 2.91 -6.40 5.13
N LEU A 141 2.70 -5.36 4.31
CA LEU A 141 1.62 -5.34 3.33
C LEU A 141 1.80 -6.43 2.26
N VAL A 142 2.98 -6.57 1.68
CA VAL A 142 3.23 -7.57 0.62
C VAL A 142 3.05 -8.99 1.16
N GLU A 143 3.45 -9.25 2.41
CA GLU A 143 3.16 -10.52 3.09
C GLU A 143 1.66 -10.76 3.25
N GLN A 144 0.88 -9.76 3.71
CA GLN A 144 -0.57 -9.92 3.89
C GLN A 144 -1.32 -10.09 2.57
N ILE A 145 -0.85 -9.47 1.49
CA ILE A 145 -1.38 -9.72 0.14
C ILE A 145 -1.11 -11.18 -0.24
N TYR A 146 0.10 -11.70 -0.01
CA TYR A 146 0.41 -13.11 -0.25
C TYR A 146 -0.47 -14.03 0.59
N ARG A 147 -0.60 -13.77 1.90
CA ARG A 147 -1.47 -14.51 2.82
C ARG A 147 -2.91 -14.54 2.32
N SER A 148 -3.41 -13.44 1.76
CA SER A 148 -4.76 -13.36 1.22
C SER A 148 -4.99 -14.38 0.10
N PHE A 149 -4.03 -14.56 -0.81
CA PHE A 149 -4.12 -15.61 -1.84
C PHE A 149 -4.04 -17.00 -1.24
N MET A 150 -3.17 -17.21 -0.24
CA MET A 150 -3.06 -18.51 0.43
C MET A 150 -4.37 -18.91 1.12
N ILE A 151 -5.07 -17.96 1.74
CA ILE A 151 -6.41 -18.17 2.32
C ILE A 151 -7.42 -18.52 1.21
N GLN A 152 -7.44 -17.80 0.08
CA GLN A 152 -8.34 -18.08 -1.05
C GLN A 152 -8.14 -19.49 -1.62
N GLN A 153 -6.92 -20.02 -1.56
CA GLN A 153 -6.60 -21.38 -2.01
C GLN A 153 -6.85 -22.47 -0.95
N GLY A 154 -7.31 -22.11 0.26
CA GLY A 154 -7.45 -23.06 1.36
C GLY A 154 -6.12 -23.63 1.84
N SER A 155 -5.03 -22.90 1.68
CA SER A 155 -3.68 -23.37 2.05
C SER A 155 -3.48 -23.36 3.58
N PRO A 156 -2.75 -24.34 4.15
CA PRO A 156 -2.41 -24.37 5.58
C PRO A 156 -1.38 -23.32 6.02
N TYR A 157 -0.96 -22.42 5.11
CA TYR A 157 -0.08 -21.29 5.45
C TYR A 157 -0.73 -20.34 6.46
N HIS A 158 -2.05 -20.16 6.34
CA HIS A 158 -2.83 -19.46 7.35
C HIS A 158 -3.21 -20.46 8.45
N LYS A 159 -2.93 -20.12 9.70
CA LYS A 159 -3.17 -20.93 10.89
C LYS A 159 -3.92 -20.11 11.92
#